data_AF-A0A538DUV9-F1
#
_entry.id   AF-A0A538DUV9-F1
#
_cell.length_a   1.000
_cell.length_b   1.000
_cell.length_c   1.000
_cell.angle_alpha   90.00
_cell.angle_beta   90.00
_cell.angle_gamma   90.00
#
_symmetry.space_group_name_H-M   'P 1'
#
loop_
_entity.id
_entity.type
_entity.pdbx_description
1 polymer ?
#
loop_
_entity_poly.entity_id
_entity_poly.type
_entity_poly.pdbx_seq_one_letter_code
_entity_poly.pdbx_strand_id
1 'polypeptide(L)'
;MFIDPLYSPGSDYIAMANTYVGDLIKRDLGGEDITARAEGYNRGFLFLFDLALTHVWTNHYQYFGDAEVFAAKVTYDYVVYWGVNAPRMYYDKLTDLEFTQATLPQVQRSAQLAVRVQQLFRDWHAAGQPPNPTGIHAVTSKFPGMWDRLKELKAGLDDETLLSRYTTNVDILEGMAVMLFHKAAKRLPDGPPDPERKINPHAISLHPERWEADGLFDDNGLTLAEARQQSQGFEVMLLDELAVTA
;
A
#
# COMPACT_ATOMS: atom_id res chain seq x y z
N MET A 1 12.01 -2.15 -19.35
CA MET A 1 10.95 -3.06 -18.85
C MET A 1 9.61 -2.39 -19.09
N PHE A 2 8.55 -3.16 -19.33
CA PHE A 2 7.20 -2.65 -19.56
C PHE A 2 6.24 -3.47 -18.71
N ILE A 3 5.37 -2.80 -17.95
CA ILE A 3 4.33 -3.42 -17.15
C ILE A 3 2.97 -3.02 -17.72
N ASP A 4 1.95 -3.79 -17.39
CA ASP A 4 0.56 -3.50 -17.70
C ASP A 4 0.18 -2.03 -17.38
N PRO A 5 -0.56 -1.35 -18.28
CA PRO A 5 -0.83 0.09 -18.18
C PRO A 5 -1.92 0.47 -17.17
N LEU A 6 -2.55 -0.49 -16.47
CA LEU A 6 -3.43 -0.18 -15.34
C LEU A 6 -2.66 0.70 -14.33
N TYR A 7 -3.24 1.83 -13.94
CA TYR A 7 -2.62 2.91 -13.14
C TYR A 7 -1.53 3.74 -13.84
N SER A 8 -1.30 3.56 -15.15
CA SER A 8 -0.35 4.35 -15.94
C SER A 8 1.10 4.42 -15.41
N PRO A 9 1.69 3.33 -14.86
CA PRO A 9 3.00 3.39 -14.18
C PRO A 9 4.18 3.65 -15.14
N GLY A 10 3.96 3.54 -16.45
CA GLY A 10 5.02 3.71 -17.47
C GLY A 10 5.72 5.06 -17.38
N SER A 11 4.98 6.14 -17.11
CA SER A 11 5.54 7.48 -16.95
C SER A 11 6.46 7.58 -15.74
N ASP A 12 6.12 6.90 -14.63
CA ASP A 12 6.94 6.90 -13.42
C ASP A 12 8.28 6.19 -13.67
N TYR A 13 8.25 5.05 -14.37
CA TYR A 13 9.48 4.34 -14.73
C TYR A 13 10.36 5.14 -15.70
N ILE A 14 9.77 5.85 -16.66
CA ILE A 14 10.52 6.74 -17.56
C ILE A 14 11.16 7.87 -16.76
N ALA A 15 10.39 8.52 -15.88
CA ALA A 15 10.89 9.61 -15.04
C ALA A 15 12.03 9.13 -14.14
N MET A 16 11.84 8.02 -13.42
CA MET A 16 12.85 7.44 -12.54
C MET A 16 14.12 7.04 -13.29
N ALA A 17 14.00 6.36 -14.44
CA ALA A 17 15.15 5.96 -15.25
C ALA A 17 15.94 7.17 -15.75
N ASN A 18 15.26 8.19 -16.27
CA ASN A 18 15.91 9.42 -16.74
C ASN A 18 16.58 10.18 -15.60
N THR A 19 15.96 10.23 -14.42
CA THR A 19 16.53 10.86 -13.23
C THR A 19 17.80 10.15 -12.77
N TYR A 20 17.80 8.82 -12.67
CA TYR A 20 18.97 8.03 -12.30
C TYR A 20 20.11 8.18 -13.32
N VAL A 21 19.82 7.99 -14.61
CA VAL A 21 20.83 8.12 -15.66
C VAL A 21 21.40 9.54 -15.71
N GLY A 22 20.56 10.55 -15.53
CA GLY A 22 21.00 11.96 -15.47
C GLY A 22 21.94 12.25 -14.30
N ASP A 23 21.67 11.71 -13.10
CA ASP A 23 22.58 11.83 -11.95
C ASP A 23 23.92 11.12 -12.20
N LEU A 24 23.89 9.90 -12.74
CA LEU A 24 25.10 9.14 -13.06
C LEU A 24 25.98 9.87 -14.08
N ILE A 25 25.41 10.40 -15.16
CA ILE A 25 26.15 11.16 -16.17
C ILE A 25 26.80 12.41 -15.55
N LYS A 26 26.05 13.16 -14.74
CA LYS A 26 26.58 14.38 -14.10
C LYS A 26 27.78 14.08 -13.19
N ARG A 27 27.71 13.00 -12.40
CA ARG A 27 28.76 12.59 -11.46
C ARG A 27 29.98 12.03 -12.18
N ASP A 28 29.78 11.20 -13.20
CA ASP A 28 30.86 10.65 -14.04
C ASP A 28 31.64 11.77 -14.74
N LEU A 29 30.94 12.74 -15.34
CA LEU A 29 31.56 13.94 -15.91
C LEU A 29 32.27 14.82 -14.86
N GLY A 30 31.88 14.70 -13.59
CA GLY A 30 32.55 15.32 -12.44
C GLY A 30 33.77 14.55 -11.94
N GLY A 31 34.07 13.36 -12.49
CA GLY A 31 35.19 12.51 -12.10
C GLY A 31 34.93 11.62 -10.90
N GLU A 32 33.68 11.45 -10.47
CA GLU A 32 33.31 10.52 -9.40
C GLU A 32 33.29 9.06 -9.90
N ASP A 33 33.67 8.09 -9.06
CA ASP A 33 33.36 6.68 -9.33
C ASP A 33 31.87 6.40 -9.07
N ILE A 34 31.13 6.14 -10.14
CA ILE A 34 29.69 5.92 -10.09
C ILE A 34 29.27 4.44 -9.95
N THR A 35 30.22 3.50 -9.88
CA THR A 35 29.94 2.06 -9.96
C THR A 35 28.92 1.59 -8.92
N ALA A 36 29.19 1.85 -7.64
CA ALA A 36 28.31 1.43 -6.54
C ALA A 36 26.93 2.12 -6.59
N ARG A 37 26.89 3.39 -7.04
CA ARG A 37 25.66 4.16 -7.19
C ARG A 37 24.80 3.61 -8.33
N ALA A 38 25.40 3.29 -9.47
CA ALA A 38 24.73 2.70 -10.62
C ALA A 38 24.12 1.34 -10.26
N GLU A 39 24.85 0.51 -9.52
CA GLU A 39 24.30 -0.75 -9.00
C GLU A 39 23.14 -0.52 -8.03
N GLY A 40 23.25 0.46 -7.13
CA GLY A 40 22.19 0.85 -6.21
C GLY A 40 20.91 1.25 -6.94
N TYR A 41 21.02 2.11 -7.94
CA TYR A 41 19.89 2.52 -8.79
C TYR A 41 19.29 1.34 -9.56
N ASN A 42 20.12 0.45 -10.12
CA ASN A 42 19.62 -0.73 -10.81
C ASN A 42 18.84 -1.66 -9.86
N ARG A 43 19.38 -1.94 -8.66
CA ARG A 43 18.69 -2.75 -7.64
C ARG A 43 17.37 -2.10 -7.21
N GLY A 44 17.36 -0.80 -6.92
CA GLY A 44 16.15 -0.07 -6.53
C GLY A 44 15.09 -0.06 -7.62
N PHE A 45 15.49 0.19 -8.88
CA PHE A 45 14.59 0.19 -10.03
C PHE A 45 13.94 -1.19 -10.25
N LEU A 46 14.75 -2.26 -10.23
CA LEU A 46 14.28 -3.64 -10.38
C LEU A 46 13.38 -4.06 -9.22
N PHE A 47 13.71 -3.69 -7.99
CA PHE A 47 12.88 -3.97 -6.82
C PHE A 47 11.49 -3.33 -6.95
N LEU A 48 11.41 -2.06 -7.35
CA LEU A 48 10.12 -1.38 -7.54
C LEU A 48 9.32 -1.98 -8.70
N PHE A 49 9.99 -2.43 -9.77
CA PHE A 49 9.34 -3.11 -10.87
C PHE A 49 8.78 -4.49 -10.47
N ASP A 50 9.55 -5.27 -9.71
CA ASP A 50 9.12 -6.57 -9.22
C ASP A 50 7.97 -6.45 -8.22
N LEU A 51 8.07 -5.50 -7.28
CA LEU A 51 7.00 -5.22 -6.32
C LEU A 51 5.70 -4.88 -7.04
N ALA A 52 5.80 -4.00 -8.04
CA ALA A 52 4.71 -3.66 -8.92
C ALA A 52 4.14 -4.94 -9.56
N LEU A 53 4.91 -5.60 -10.43
CA LEU A 53 4.48 -6.77 -11.20
C LEU A 53 3.82 -7.84 -10.33
N THR A 54 4.50 -8.26 -9.27
CA THR A 54 4.09 -9.39 -8.43
C THR A 54 2.92 -9.03 -7.52
N HIS A 55 2.85 -7.82 -6.98
CA HIS A 55 1.88 -7.48 -5.93
C HIS A 55 0.76 -6.54 -6.36
N VAL A 56 0.81 -5.92 -7.54
CA VAL A 56 -0.28 -5.01 -7.96
C VAL A 56 -1.00 -5.50 -9.21
N TRP A 57 -0.33 -6.24 -10.11
CA TRP A 57 -0.94 -6.68 -11.38
C TRP A 57 -1.15 -8.19 -11.50
N THR A 58 -0.20 -9.02 -11.03
CA THR A 58 -0.26 -10.48 -11.23
C THR A 58 -1.47 -11.10 -10.54
N ASN A 59 -2.31 -11.82 -11.30
CA ASN A 59 -3.51 -12.51 -10.83
C ASN A 59 -4.59 -11.62 -10.20
N HIS A 60 -4.69 -10.34 -10.57
CA HIS A 60 -5.69 -9.43 -9.99
C HIS A 60 -6.89 -9.12 -10.87
N TYR A 61 -6.79 -9.38 -12.16
CA TYR A 61 -7.89 -9.17 -13.11
C TYR A 61 -9.14 -10.00 -12.81
N GLN A 62 -8.98 -11.14 -12.14
CA GLN A 62 -10.08 -12.08 -11.82
C GLN A 62 -11.19 -11.43 -10.97
N TYR A 63 -10.86 -10.47 -10.13
CA TYR A 63 -11.81 -9.82 -9.22
C TYR A 63 -12.13 -8.38 -9.61
N PHE A 64 -11.90 -7.97 -10.87
CA PHE A 64 -12.31 -6.63 -11.33
C PHE A 64 -13.84 -6.49 -11.41
N GLY A 65 -14.55 -7.60 -11.60
CA GLY A 65 -16.01 -7.64 -11.47
C GLY A 65 -16.49 -7.68 -10.01
N ASP A 66 -15.59 -7.85 -9.05
CA ASP A 66 -15.87 -7.83 -7.63
C ASP A 66 -15.80 -6.40 -7.11
N ALA A 67 -16.94 -5.71 -7.11
CA ALA A 67 -16.93 -4.29 -6.78
C ALA A 67 -16.48 -4.01 -5.32
N GLU A 68 -16.73 -4.94 -4.39
CA GLU A 68 -16.30 -4.84 -2.99
C GLU A 68 -14.77 -4.96 -2.88
N VAL A 69 -14.21 -6.05 -3.39
CA VAL A 69 -12.76 -6.30 -3.34
C VAL A 69 -11.99 -5.27 -4.18
N PHE A 70 -12.50 -4.91 -5.36
CA PHE A 70 -11.83 -3.96 -6.23
C PHE A 70 -11.81 -2.53 -5.65
N ALA A 71 -12.91 -2.06 -5.04
CA ALA A 71 -12.93 -0.75 -4.38
C ALA A 71 -11.97 -0.70 -3.18
N ALA A 72 -11.93 -1.77 -2.39
CA ALA A 72 -10.98 -1.93 -1.29
C ALA A 72 -9.53 -1.89 -1.80
N LYS A 73 -9.22 -2.62 -2.88
CA LYS A 73 -7.91 -2.62 -3.53
C LYS A 73 -7.52 -1.23 -4.03
N VAL A 74 -8.37 -0.58 -4.82
CA VAL A 74 -8.08 0.76 -5.37
C VAL A 74 -7.79 1.75 -4.24
N THR A 75 -8.55 1.69 -3.15
CA THR A 75 -8.31 2.56 -1.99
C THR A 75 -6.97 2.27 -1.31
N TYR A 76 -6.65 0.99 -1.07
CA TYR A 76 -5.37 0.59 -0.49
C TYR A 76 -4.18 1.00 -1.38
N ASP A 77 -4.23 0.66 -2.66
CA ASP A 77 -3.18 0.96 -3.64
C ASP A 77 -2.95 2.47 -3.78
N TYR A 78 -4.01 3.27 -3.68
CA TYR A 78 -3.92 4.72 -3.69
C TYR A 78 -3.09 5.24 -2.50
N VAL A 79 -3.38 4.75 -1.28
CA VAL A 79 -2.64 5.15 -0.07
C VAL A 79 -1.18 4.73 -0.15
N VAL A 80 -0.88 3.53 -0.67
CA VAL A 80 0.49 3.07 -0.92
C VAL A 80 1.20 3.99 -1.92
N TYR A 81 0.57 4.25 -3.07
CA TYR A 81 1.21 5.00 -4.15
C TYR A 81 1.51 6.44 -3.72
N TRP A 82 0.51 7.18 -3.25
CA TRP A 82 0.69 8.59 -2.89
C TRP A 82 1.41 8.79 -1.54
N GLY A 83 1.35 7.80 -0.64
CA GLY A 83 2.01 7.88 0.66
C GLY A 83 3.46 7.39 0.67
N VAL A 84 3.86 6.48 -0.22
CA VAL A 84 5.17 5.81 -0.16
C VAL A 84 5.96 5.94 -1.46
N ASN A 85 5.32 5.87 -2.63
CA ASN A 85 6.03 5.87 -3.90
C ASN A 85 6.24 7.28 -4.46
N ALA A 86 5.14 8.01 -4.66
CA ALA A 86 5.14 9.34 -5.26
C ALA A 86 6.04 10.36 -4.53
N PRO A 87 6.10 10.42 -3.18
CA PRO A 87 6.85 11.46 -2.50
C PRO A 87 8.33 11.51 -2.92
N ARG A 88 8.98 10.37 -3.25
CA ARG A 88 10.38 10.39 -3.69
C ARG A 88 10.61 11.22 -4.95
N MET A 89 9.66 11.21 -5.87
CA MET A 89 9.74 12.02 -7.09
C MET A 89 9.41 13.48 -6.80
N TYR A 90 8.33 13.74 -6.04
CA TYR A 90 7.82 15.10 -5.82
C TYR A 90 8.71 15.96 -4.91
N TYR A 91 9.55 15.34 -4.07
CA TYR A 91 10.50 16.00 -3.18
C TYR A 91 11.96 15.87 -3.65
N ASP A 92 12.19 15.50 -4.92
CA ASP A 92 13.54 15.33 -5.50
C ASP A 92 14.45 14.36 -4.71
N LYS A 93 13.87 13.31 -4.12
CA LYS A 93 14.58 12.32 -3.29
C LYS A 93 15.01 11.05 -4.00
N LEU A 94 14.68 10.89 -5.29
CA LEU A 94 15.06 9.69 -6.04
C LEU A 94 16.58 9.44 -6.04
N THR A 95 17.41 10.48 -6.14
CA THR A 95 18.87 10.34 -6.21
C THR A 95 19.58 10.59 -4.86
N ASP A 96 18.79 10.87 -3.81
CA ASP A 96 19.24 11.09 -2.44
C ASP A 96 19.42 9.75 -1.73
N LEU A 97 20.69 9.32 -1.62
CA LEU A 97 21.02 8.02 -1.03
C LEU A 97 20.84 8.00 0.49
N GLU A 98 21.03 9.13 1.17
CA GLU A 98 20.84 9.23 2.62
C GLU A 98 19.36 9.11 2.96
N PHE A 99 18.50 9.85 2.24
CA PHE A 99 17.06 9.73 2.37
C PHE A 99 16.55 8.34 2.00
N THR A 100 17.11 7.73 0.95
CA THR A 100 16.78 6.35 0.55
C THR A 100 17.10 5.35 1.67
N GLN A 101 18.26 5.48 2.32
CA GLN A 101 18.63 4.63 3.45
C GLN A 101 17.73 4.88 4.67
N ALA A 102 17.43 6.14 4.96
CA ALA A 102 16.60 6.53 6.11
C ALA A 102 15.14 6.02 5.99
N THR A 103 14.59 5.97 4.78
CA THR A 103 13.22 5.48 4.52
C THR A 103 13.12 3.98 4.26
N LEU A 104 14.25 3.29 4.08
CA LEU A 104 14.27 1.88 3.72
C LEU A 104 13.44 0.98 4.66
N PRO A 105 13.50 1.14 6.01
CA PRO A 105 12.70 0.31 6.91
C PRO A 105 11.19 0.46 6.66
N GLN A 106 10.69 1.67 6.46
CA GLN A 106 9.28 1.96 6.21
C GLN A 106 8.85 1.43 4.83
N VAL A 107 9.69 1.60 3.80
CA VAL A 107 9.42 1.08 2.46
C VAL A 107 9.35 -0.46 2.48
N GLN A 108 10.26 -1.13 3.19
CA GLN A 108 10.24 -2.59 3.33
C GLN A 108 9.02 -3.08 4.12
N ARG A 109 8.66 -2.40 5.22
CA ARG A 109 7.46 -2.69 6.01
C ARG A 109 6.20 -2.56 5.15
N SER A 110 6.08 -1.48 4.36
CA SER A 110 4.97 -1.29 3.41
C SER A 110 4.93 -2.39 2.33
N ALA A 111 6.08 -2.74 1.76
CA ALA A 111 6.18 -3.77 0.74
C ALA A 111 5.72 -5.15 1.26
N GLN A 112 6.18 -5.55 2.44
CA GLN A 112 5.78 -6.81 3.09
C GLN A 112 4.27 -6.85 3.37
N LEU A 113 3.73 -5.74 3.88
CA LEU A 113 2.29 -5.60 4.12
C LEU A 113 1.49 -5.71 2.83
N ALA A 114 1.94 -5.05 1.76
CA ALA A 114 1.28 -5.12 0.46
C ALA A 114 1.19 -6.57 -0.06
N VAL A 115 2.21 -7.40 0.13
CA VAL A 115 2.14 -8.83 -0.23
C VAL A 115 0.95 -9.52 0.44
N ARG A 116 0.77 -9.28 1.74
CA ARG A 116 -0.31 -9.88 2.55
C ARG A 116 -1.67 -9.37 2.14
N VAL A 117 -1.83 -8.05 2.01
CA VAL A 117 -3.10 -7.42 1.64
C VAL A 117 -3.54 -7.83 0.23
N GLN A 118 -2.62 -8.00 -0.70
CA GLN A 118 -2.95 -8.40 -2.08
C GLN A 118 -3.33 -9.87 -2.16
N GLN A 119 -2.71 -10.73 -1.34
CA GLN A 119 -3.19 -12.10 -1.15
C GLN A 119 -4.58 -12.12 -0.50
N LEU A 120 -4.80 -11.29 0.53
CA LEU A 120 -6.11 -11.16 1.18
C LEU A 120 -7.20 -10.80 0.17
N PHE A 121 -6.96 -9.90 -0.79
CA PHE A 121 -7.95 -9.58 -1.83
C PHE A 121 -8.30 -10.79 -2.72
N ARG A 122 -7.30 -11.59 -3.11
CA ARG A 122 -7.52 -12.82 -3.87
C ARG A 122 -8.36 -13.81 -3.08
N ASP A 123 -8.01 -14.04 -1.82
CA ASP A 123 -8.72 -15.00 -0.96
C ASP A 123 -10.13 -14.52 -0.65
N TRP A 124 -10.31 -13.22 -0.42
CA TRP A 124 -11.60 -12.60 -0.17
C TRP A 124 -12.53 -12.78 -1.37
N HIS A 125 -12.03 -12.51 -2.59
CA HIS A 125 -12.78 -12.78 -3.81
C HIS A 125 -13.17 -14.26 -3.93
N ALA A 126 -12.22 -15.18 -3.68
CA ALA A 126 -12.46 -16.61 -3.76
C ALA A 126 -13.47 -17.11 -2.72
N ALA A 127 -13.58 -16.44 -1.57
CA ALA A 127 -14.58 -16.72 -0.54
C ALA A 127 -16.01 -16.27 -0.94
N GLY A 128 -16.15 -15.59 -2.08
CA GLY A 128 -17.43 -15.33 -2.73
C GLY A 128 -17.94 -13.90 -2.62
N GLN A 129 -18.83 -13.57 -3.54
CA GLN A 129 -19.42 -12.24 -3.70
C GLN A 129 -20.86 -12.21 -3.19
N PRO A 130 -21.21 -11.36 -2.22
CA PRO A 130 -22.60 -11.14 -1.89
C PRO A 130 -23.28 -10.42 -3.07
N PRO A 131 -24.60 -10.54 -3.20
CA PRO A 131 -25.34 -9.66 -4.11
C PRO A 131 -25.07 -8.21 -3.74
N ASN A 132 -24.67 -7.40 -4.73
CA ASN A 132 -24.65 -5.95 -4.60
C ASN A 132 -25.85 -5.35 -5.34
N PRO A 133 -26.99 -5.12 -4.66
CA PRO A 133 -28.21 -4.67 -5.31
C PRO A 133 -28.15 -3.21 -5.79
N THR A 134 -27.25 -2.39 -5.24
CA THR A 134 -27.12 -0.98 -5.65
C THR A 134 -26.22 -0.83 -6.88
N GLY A 135 -25.30 -1.77 -7.09
CA GLY A 135 -24.25 -1.67 -8.12
C GLY A 135 -23.28 -0.52 -7.90
N ILE A 136 -23.38 0.20 -6.77
CA ILE A 136 -22.57 1.37 -6.46
C ILE A 136 -21.46 0.93 -5.54
N HIS A 137 -20.21 1.16 -5.93
CA HIS A 137 -19.05 1.18 -5.05
C HIS A 137 -18.30 2.51 -5.25
N ALA A 138 -18.47 3.46 -4.31
CA ALA A 138 -17.96 4.82 -4.43
C ALA A 138 -16.86 5.10 -3.40
N VAL A 139 -15.70 5.53 -3.92
CA VAL A 139 -14.61 6.15 -3.16
C VAL A 139 -15.08 7.54 -2.72
N THR A 140 -15.10 7.80 -1.41
CA THR A 140 -15.59 9.08 -0.88
C THR A 140 -14.45 10.06 -0.60
N SER A 141 -14.76 11.35 -0.46
CA SER A 141 -13.82 12.38 0.00
C SER A 141 -13.53 12.33 1.51
N LYS A 142 -14.14 11.40 2.25
CA LYS A 142 -14.20 11.40 3.73
C LYS A 142 -13.11 10.55 4.40
N PHE A 143 -12.08 10.15 3.65
CA PHE A 143 -10.90 9.47 4.20
C PHE A 143 -9.65 10.38 4.07
N PRO A 144 -9.29 11.14 5.12
CA PRO A 144 -8.11 12.01 5.11
C PRO A 144 -6.82 11.22 4.79
N GLY A 145 -6.72 9.99 5.28
CA GLY A 145 -5.60 9.08 4.99
C GLY A 145 -5.37 8.81 3.51
N MET A 146 -6.37 8.99 2.65
CA MET A 146 -6.20 8.95 1.19
C MET A 146 -5.85 10.33 0.62
N TRP A 147 -6.65 11.35 0.94
CA TRP A 147 -6.61 12.63 0.24
C TRP A 147 -5.49 13.56 0.70
N ASP A 148 -5.08 13.50 1.96
CA ASP A 148 -4.04 14.40 2.46
C ASP A 148 -2.68 14.08 1.86
N ARG A 149 -2.38 12.82 1.57
CA ARG A 149 -1.13 12.43 0.88
C ARG A 149 -1.01 13.06 -0.51
N LEU A 150 -2.12 13.11 -1.25
CA LEU A 150 -2.16 13.77 -2.55
C LEU A 150 -1.93 15.29 -2.40
N LYS A 151 -2.57 15.92 -1.41
CA LYS A 151 -2.40 17.37 -1.14
C LYS A 151 -0.98 17.70 -0.67
N GLU A 152 -0.41 16.84 0.14
CA GLU A 152 0.89 17.05 0.77
C GLU A 152 2.04 17.02 -0.25
N LEU A 153 1.93 16.30 -1.38
CA LEU A 153 2.99 16.21 -2.41
C LEU A 153 3.61 17.55 -2.86
N LYS A 154 2.89 18.67 -2.71
CA LYS A 154 3.37 20.01 -3.06
C LYS A 154 3.37 20.99 -1.88
N ALA A 155 3.28 20.47 -0.66
CA ALA A 155 3.23 21.29 0.56
C ALA A 155 4.59 21.84 0.98
N GLY A 156 5.70 21.45 0.33
CA GLY A 156 7.04 21.93 0.66
C GLY A 156 7.54 21.47 2.03
N LEU A 157 7.21 20.23 2.41
CA LEU A 157 7.72 19.59 3.63
C LEU A 157 9.25 19.50 3.62
N ASP A 158 9.85 19.71 4.77
CA ASP A 158 11.27 19.42 5.01
C ASP A 158 11.52 17.91 5.15
N ASP A 159 12.80 17.52 5.15
CA ASP A 159 13.21 16.11 5.17
C ASP A 159 12.77 15.39 6.44
N GLU A 160 12.84 16.06 7.60
CA GLU A 160 12.42 15.48 8.89
C GLU A 160 10.92 15.18 8.89
N THR A 161 10.12 16.14 8.44
CA THR A 161 8.66 16.00 8.32
C THR A 161 8.31 14.93 7.29
N LEU A 162 9.00 14.91 6.16
CA LEU A 162 8.79 13.91 5.12
C LEU A 162 9.13 12.50 5.62
N LEU A 163 10.24 12.32 6.35
CA LEU A 163 10.58 11.04 6.98
C LEU A 163 9.51 10.58 7.98
N SER A 164 9.04 11.49 8.83
CA SER A 164 7.95 11.22 9.76
C SER A 164 6.67 10.78 9.03
N ARG A 165 6.36 11.39 7.87
CA ARG A 165 5.23 11.00 7.03
C ARG A 165 5.33 9.57 6.50
N TYR A 166 6.51 9.05 6.18
CA TYR A 166 6.63 7.63 5.80
C TYR A 166 6.15 6.70 6.91
N THR A 167 6.52 6.98 8.16
CA THR A 167 6.06 6.20 9.32
C THR A 167 4.55 6.27 9.46
N THR A 168 3.98 7.49 9.51
CA THR A 168 2.52 7.68 9.58
C THR A 168 1.78 7.01 8.42
N ASN A 169 2.37 7.03 7.23
CA ASN A 169 1.76 6.44 6.05
C ASN A 169 1.70 4.93 6.13
N VAL A 170 2.76 4.28 6.63
CA VAL A 170 2.79 2.84 6.88
C VAL A 170 1.83 2.45 8.00
N ASP A 171 1.76 3.24 9.07
CA ASP A 171 0.84 2.97 10.16
C ASP A 171 -0.61 3.01 9.65
N ILE A 172 -1.01 4.01 8.86
CA ILE A 172 -2.34 4.02 8.22
C ILE A 172 -2.56 2.77 7.34
N LEU A 173 -1.56 2.32 6.58
CA LEU A 173 -1.71 1.09 5.78
C LEU A 173 -1.94 -0.16 6.65
N GLU A 174 -1.30 -0.24 7.82
CA GLU A 174 -1.51 -1.34 8.76
C GLU A 174 -2.89 -1.33 9.40
N GLY A 175 -3.40 -0.15 9.77
CA GLY A 175 -4.77 -0.02 10.26
C GLY A 175 -5.78 -0.42 9.18
N MET A 176 -5.57 0.02 7.94
CA MET A 176 -6.37 -0.43 6.80
C MET A 176 -6.31 -1.95 6.63
N ALA A 177 -5.13 -2.56 6.74
CA ALA A 177 -4.94 -4.00 6.60
C ALA A 177 -5.75 -4.80 7.63
N VAL A 178 -5.76 -4.39 8.90
CA VAL A 178 -6.56 -5.04 9.96
C VAL A 178 -8.06 -4.85 9.70
N MET A 179 -8.50 -3.64 9.30
CA MET A 179 -9.90 -3.39 8.97
C MET A 179 -10.37 -4.22 7.76
N LEU A 180 -9.55 -4.31 6.72
CA LEU A 180 -9.80 -5.14 5.54
C LEU A 180 -9.87 -6.62 5.92
N PHE A 181 -8.94 -7.10 6.74
CA PHE A 181 -8.94 -8.47 7.23
C PHE A 181 -10.22 -8.81 7.99
N HIS A 182 -10.63 -7.99 8.96
CA HIS A 182 -11.89 -8.24 9.70
C HIS A 182 -13.11 -8.23 8.78
N LYS A 183 -13.16 -7.35 7.77
CA LYS A 183 -14.26 -7.31 6.80
C LYS A 183 -14.26 -8.58 5.92
N ALA A 184 -13.12 -8.97 5.38
CA ALA A 184 -12.96 -10.16 4.56
C ALA A 184 -13.25 -11.45 5.36
N ALA A 185 -12.81 -11.53 6.61
CA ALA A 185 -12.99 -12.68 7.48
C ALA A 185 -14.46 -12.94 7.87
N LYS A 186 -15.38 -11.99 7.64
CA LYS A 186 -16.84 -12.26 7.69
C LYS A 186 -17.29 -13.32 6.69
N ARG A 187 -16.48 -13.63 5.67
CA ARG A 187 -16.74 -14.71 4.70
C ARG A 187 -16.33 -16.09 5.20
N LEU A 188 -15.57 -16.16 6.30
CA LEU A 188 -15.16 -17.44 6.88
C LEU A 188 -16.35 -18.12 7.57
N PRO A 189 -16.39 -19.47 7.62
CA PRO A 189 -17.46 -20.20 8.30
C PRO A 189 -17.66 -19.80 9.76
N ASP A 190 -16.55 -19.59 10.49
CA ASP A 190 -16.56 -19.20 11.90
C ASP A 190 -16.55 -17.67 12.10
N GLY A 191 -16.56 -16.91 11.01
CA GLY A 191 -16.49 -15.45 11.03
C GLY A 191 -15.10 -14.90 11.39
N PRO A 192 -15.00 -13.57 11.64
CA PRO A 192 -13.76 -12.93 12.03
C PRO A 192 -13.39 -13.24 13.48
N PRO A 193 -12.10 -13.10 13.87
CA PRO A 193 -11.72 -13.14 15.27
C PRO A 193 -12.37 -11.99 16.07
N ASP A 194 -12.36 -12.13 17.39
CA ASP A 194 -12.85 -11.11 18.32
C ASP A 194 -12.24 -9.73 18.01
N PRO A 195 -13.04 -8.66 17.82
CA PRO A 195 -12.54 -7.30 17.58
C PRO A 195 -11.54 -6.76 18.60
N GLU A 196 -11.58 -7.26 19.85
CA GLU A 196 -10.66 -6.87 20.92
C GLU A 196 -9.36 -7.70 20.92
N ARG A 197 -9.29 -8.76 20.12
CA ARG A 197 -8.06 -9.53 19.96
C ARG A 197 -7.11 -8.75 19.05
N LYS A 198 -5.88 -8.55 19.50
CA LYS A 198 -4.85 -7.85 18.72
C LYS A 198 -4.41 -8.67 17.52
N ILE A 199 -4.40 -8.02 16.37
CA ILE A 199 -4.06 -8.60 15.06
C ILE A 199 -2.75 -8.00 14.56
N ASN A 200 -1.79 -8.85 14.21
CA ASN A 200 -0.59 -8.47 13.49
C ASN A 200 -0.93 -8.22 12.01
N PRO A 201 -0.84 -6.97 11.51
CA PRO A 201 -1.17 -6.64 10.13
C PRO A 201 -0.31 -7.39 9.09
N HIS A 202 0.90 -7.83 9.46
CA HIS A 202 1.82 -8.53 8.55
C HIS A 202 1.61 -10.06 8.50
N ALA A 203 0.66 -10.58 9.28
CA ALA A 203 0.32 -12.00 9.35
C ALA A 203 -1.13 -12.30 8.92
N ILE A 204 -1.87 -11.29 8.44
CA ILE A 204 -3.26 -11.47 7.98
C ILE A 204 -3.37 -12.47 6.83
N SER A 205 -4.42 -13.29 6.88
CA SER A 205 -4.82 -14.20 5.80
C SER A 205 -6.23 -14.74 6.06
N LEU A 206 -6.94 -15.23 5.03
CA LEU A 206 -8.19 -15.97 5.21
C LEU A 206 -7.97 -17.48 5.41
N HIS A 207 -6.86 -17.83 6.06
CA HIS A 207 -6.45 -19.20 6.38
C HIS A 207 -6.43 -19.39 7.90
N PRO A 208 -7.61 -19.58 8.54
CA PRO A 208 -7.71 -19.65 10.00
C PRO A 208 -6.86 -20.77 10.61
N GLU A 209 -6.63 -21.85 9.87
CA GLU A 209 -5.74 -22.95 10.25
C GLU A 209 -4.27 -22.55 10.41
N ARG A 210 -3.87 -21.38 9.87
CA ARG A 210 -2.51 -20.86 9.93
C ARG A 210 -2.31 -19.71 10.92
N TRP A 211 -3.38 -19.12 11.45
CA TRP A 211 -3.29 -17.88 12.22
C TRP A 211 -2.35 -17.94 13.43
N GLU A 212 -2.38 -19.02 14.21
CA GLU A 212 -1.46 -19.19 15.34
C GLU A 212 -0.02 -19.39 14.87
N ALA A 213 0.20 -20.21 13.84
CA ALA A 213 1.54 -20.52 13.33
C ALA A 213 2.22 -19.35 12.62
N ASP A 214 1.45 -18.53 11.90
CA ASP A 214 1.91 -17.34 11.20
C ASP A 214 2.00 -16.11 12.13
N GLY A 215 1.57 -16.22 13.39
CA GLY A 215 1.64 -15.14 14.38
C GLY A 215 0.63 -14.02 14.12
N LEU A 216 -0.60 -14.37 13.70
CA LEU A 216 -1.69 -13.40 13.53
C LEU A 216 -2.00 -12.70 14.85
N PHE A 217 -1.97 -13.43 15.96
CA PHE A 217 -2.30 -12.91 17.28
C PHE A 217 -1.03 -12.52 18.01
N ASP A 218 -0.83 -11.21 18.15
CA ASP A 218 0.39 -10.61 18.71
C ASP A 218 0.00 -9.44 19.61
N ASP A 219 0.59 -9.36 20.81
CA ASP A 219 0.34 -8.28 21.77
C ASP A 219 0.80 -6.90 21.26
N ASN A 220 1.68 -6.88 20.26
CA ASN A 220 2.11 -5.67 19.54
C ASN A 220 1.26 -5.35 18.30
N GLY A 221 0.25 -6.19 17.99
CA GLY A 221 -0.72 -5.94 16.94
C GLY A 221 -1.74 -4.87 17.30
N LEU A 222 -2.73 -4.71 16.44
CA LEU A 222 -3.82 -3.74 16.60
C LEU A 222 -5.13 -4.47 16.87
N THR A 223 -5.89 -4.00 17.86
CA THR A 223 -7.34 -4.28 17.93
C THR A 223 -8.05 -3.62 16.75
N LEU A 224 -9.29 -4.04 16.46
CA LEU A 224 -10.08 -3.40 15.41
C LEU A 224 -10.38 -1.93 15.74
N ALA A 225 -10.50 -1.57 17.03
CA ALA A 225 -10.70 -0.19 17.46
C ALA A 225 -9.47 0.68 17.22
N GLU A 226 -8.27 0.21 17.58
CA GLU A 226 -7.01 0.91 17.31
C GLU A 226 -6.77 1.07 15.80
N ALA A 227 -7.05 0.03 15.01
CA ALA A 227 -6.95 0.08 13.55
C ALA A 227 -7.86 1.16 12.93
N ARG A 228 -9.10 1.30 13.43
CA ARG A 228 -10.02 2.39 13.02
C ARG A 228 -9.50 3.76 13.42
N GLN A 229 -8.93 3.91 14.60
CA GLN A 229 -8.34 5.17 15.02
C GLN A 229 -7.15 5.55 14.13
N GLN A 230 -6.30 4.57 13.83
CA GLN A 230 -5.11 4.73 13.00
C GLN A 230 -5.46 5.06 11.54
N SER A 231 -6.59 4.54 11.03
CA SER A 231 -7.06 4.73 9.65
C SER A 231 -8.43 5.41 9.57
N GLN A 232 -8.64 6.42 10.42
CA GLN A 232 -9.95 7.06 10.59
C GLN A 232 -10.56 7.51 9.24
N GLY A 233 -11.82 7.12 9.01
CA GLY A 233 -12.55 7.43 7.78
C GLY A 233 -12.34 6.41 6.67
N PHE A 234 -11.59 5.33 6.90
CA PHE A 234 -11.48 4.25 5.92
C PHE A 234 -12.75 3.39 5.85
N GLU A 235 -13.51 3.26 6.94
CA GLU A 235 -14.76 2.51 7.02
C GLU A 235 -15.81 2.94 5.98
N VAL A 236 -15.90 4.26 5.73
CA VAL A 236 -16.83 4.82 4.72
C VAL A 236 -16.36 4.58 3.28
N MET A 237 -15.16 4.04 3.08
CA MET A 237 -14.65 3.58 1.78
C MET A 237 -15.07 2.14 1.48
N LEU A 238 -15.57 1.40 2.49
CA LEU A 238 -15.91 -0.02 2.43
C LEU A 238 -17.43 -0.28 2.42
N LEU A 239 -18.19 0.64 1.83
CA LEU A 239 -19.54 0.53 1.21
C LEU A 239 -20.74 -0.08 1.93
N ASP A 240 -20.55 -0.95 2.92
CA ASP A 240 -21.66 -1.45 3.74
C ASP A 240 -22.32 -0.31 4.52
N GLU A 241 -21.60 0.79 4.78
CA GLU A 241 -22.07 1.89 5.64
C GLU A 241 -22.76 3.03 4.88
N LEU A 242 -22.52 3.20 3.58
CA LEU A 242 -23.22 4.22 2.78
C LEU A 242 -24.68 3.85 2.54
N ALA A 243 -24.98 2.55 2.40
CA ALA A 243 -26.32 2.03 2.19
C ALA A 243 -27.23 2.12 3.43
N VAL A 244 -26.69 2.33 4.63
CA VAL A 244 -27.46 2.51 5.87
C VAL A 244 -27.92 3.97 6.04
N THR A 245 -27.34 4.90 5.26
CA THR A 245 -27.61 6.35 5.35
C THR A 245 -28.28 6.96 4.12
N ALA A 246 -28.73 6.14 3.17
CA ALA A 246 -29.53 6.57 2.01
C ALA A 246 -30.97 6.10 2.13
#